data_AF-A0A935ENP5-F1
#
_entry.id   AF-A0A935ENP5-F1
#
_cell.length_a   1.000
_cell.length_b   1.000
_cell.length_c   1.000
_cell.angle_alpha   90.00
_cell.angle_beta   90.00
_cell.angle_gamma   90.00
#
_symmetry.space_group_name_H-M   'P 1'
#
loop_
_entity.id
_entity.type
_entity.pdbx_description
1 polymer ?
#
loop_
_entity_poly.entity_id
_entity_poly.type
_entity_poly.pdbx_seq_one_letter_code
_entity_poly.pdbx_strand_id
1 'polypeptide(L)'
;MATQESTRTARVEARIAPDALAVVHRAAELQGRSVSDFLVAAALKDAQRTIEDAQIIRLSVDDQHRFAGLLLDPPALAPAMKRALKSRERLIADAK
;
A
#
# COMPACT_ATOMS: atom_id res chain seq x y z
N MET A 1 -14.76 23.25 7.66
CA MET A 1 -13.42 22.66 7.86
C MET A 1 -12.47 23.40 6.93
N ALA A 2 -11.49 24.12 7.46
CA ALA A 2 -10.54 24.84 6.62
C ALA A 2 -9.67 23.84 5.87
N THR A 3 -9.77 23.83 4.55
CA THR A 3 -8.83 23.12 3.68
C THR A 3 -7.48 23.80 3.86
N GLN A 4 -6.54 23.17 4.57
CA GLN A 4 -5.16 23.64 4.58
C GLN A 4 -4.65 23.53 3.13
N GLU A 5 -4.45 24.68 2.47
CA GLU A 5 -3.70 24.71 1.22
C GLU A 5 -2.27 24.24 1.51
N SER A 6 -1.99 22.99 1.15
CA SER A 6 -0.64 22.45 1.22
C SER A 6 0.22 23.19 0.19
N THR A 7 1.05 24.11 0.67
CA THR A 7 2.02 24.81 -0.17
C THR A 7 2.94 23.78 -0.83
N ARG A 8 2.93 23.71 -2.16
CA ARG A 8 3.76 22.77 -2.96
C ARG A 8 5.23 23.21 -2.95
N THR A 9 5.95 22.93 -1.87
CA THR A 9 7.35 23.34 -1.66
C THR A 9 8.39 22.32 -2.15
N ALA A 10 8.00 21.05 -2.28
CA ALA A 10 8.91 19.98 -2.71
C ALA A 10 8.97 19.86 -4.25
N ARG A 11 10.18 19.62 -4.77
CA ARG A 11 10.42 19.42 -6.21
C ARG A 11 10.68 17.95 -6.53
N VAL A 12 10.03 17.46 -7.58
CA VAL A 12 10.28 16.14 -8.16
C VAL A 12 10.94 16.34 -9.52
N GLU A 13 12.16 15.84 -9.69
CA GLU A 13 12.91 15.93 -10.94
C GLU A 13 13.03 14.53 -11.56
N ALA A 14 12.60 14.39 -12.81
CA ALA A 14 12.69 13.13 -13.56
C ALA A 14 13.00 13.42 -15.03
N ARG A 15 13.77 12.53 -15.65
CA ARG A 15 13.99 12.53 -17.10
C ARG A 15 13.02 11.55 -17.74
N ILE A 16 12.40 11.98 -18.83
CA ILE A 16 11.47 11.18 -19.61
C ILE A 16 11.88 11.22 -21.08
N ALA A 17 11.71 10.10 -21.78
CA ALA A 17 11.97 10.03 -23.20
C ALA A 17 10.97 10.93 -23.98
N PRO A 18 11.36 11.51 -25.14
CA PRO A 18 10.50 12.45 -25.87
C PRO A 18 9.16 11.85 -26.34
N ASP A 19 9.17 10.58 -26.74
CA ASP A 19 8.00 9.82 -27.14
C ASP A 19 7.04 9.60 -25.96
N ALA A 20 7.57 9.23 -24.80
CA ALA A 20 6.79 9.09 -23.57
C ALA A 20 6.19 10.45 -23.13
N LEU A 21 6.95 11.55 -23.28
CA LEU A 21 6.43 12.89 -23.00
C LEU A 21 5.24 13.26 -23.91
N ALA A 22 5.28 12.89 -25.20
CA ALA A 22 4.18 13.15 -26.12
C ALA A 22 2.89 12.43 -25.68
N VAL A 23 3.00 11.19 -25.20
CA VAL A 23 1.87 10.44 -24.64
C VAL A 23 1.30 11.12 -23.39
N VAL A 24 2.17 11.54 -22.47
CA VAL A 24 1.76 12.27 -21.26
C VAL A 24 1.06 13.58 -21.62
N HIS A 25 1.60 14.33 -22.59
CA HIS A 25 0.99 15.58 -23.05
C HIS A 25 -0.42 15.34 -23.57
N ARG A 26 -0.60 14.32 -24.41
CA ARG A 26 -1.91 13.96 -24.95
C ARG A 26 -2.90 13.56 -23.84
N ALA A 27 -2.44 12.80 -22.86
CA ALA A 27 -3.28 12.39 -21.73
C ALA A 27 -3.69 13.58 -20.84
N ALA A 28 -2.79 14.55 -20.65
CA ALA A 28 -3.08 15.78 -19.91
C ALA A 28 -4.10 16.66 -20.65
N GLU A 29 -3.96 16.83 -21.96
CA GLU A 29 -4.92 17.53 -22.82
C GLU A 29 -6.33 16.92 -22.71
N LEU A 30 -6.44 15.59 -22.82
CA LEU A 30 -7.72 14.89 -22.76
C LEU A 30 -8.43 15.08 -21.41
N GLN A 31 -7.69 15.37 -20.35
CA GLN A 31 -8.23 15.65 -19.02
C GLN A 31 -8.36 17.15 -18.71
N GLY A 32 -8.02 18.02 -19.65
CA GLY A 32 -8.13 19.47 -19.49
C GLY A 32 -7.21 20.05 -18.41
N ARG A 33 -6.04 19.44 -18.18
CA ARG A 33 -5.09 19.87 -17.14
C ARG A 33 -3.66 19.99 -17.67
N SER A 34 -2.82 20.74 -16.96
CA SER A 34 -1.41 20.89 -17.33
C SER A 34 -0.65 19.56 -17.21
N VAL A 35 0.43 19.41 -17.98
CA VAL A 35 1.32 18.23 -17.91
C VAL A 35 1.86 18.01 -16.49
N SER A 36 2.29 19.09 -15.82
CA SER A 36 2.81 19.01 -14.46
C SER A 36 1.75 18.51 -13.46
N ASP A 37 0.52 19.03 -13.57
CA ASP A 37 -0.58 18.59 -12.70
C ASP A 37 -1.00 17.14 -12.99
N PHE A 38 -1.03 16.75 -14.27
CA PHE A 38 -1.26 15.37 -14.68
C PHE A 38 -0.22 14.41 -14.08
N LEU A 39 1.07 14.76 -14.17
CA LEU A 39 2.16 13.93 -13.66
C LEU A 39 2.09 13.77 -12.14
N VAL A 40 1.88 14.86 -11.40
CA VAL A 40 1.75 14.82 -9.93
C VAL A 40 0.56 13.96 -9.53
N ALA A 41 -0.60 14.15 -10.18
CA ALA A 41 -1.80 13.37 -9.89
C ALA A 41 -1.64 11.88 -10.24
N ALA A 42 -0.99 11.56 -11.36
CA ALA A 42 -0.74 10.20 -11.77
C ALA A 42 0.23 9.49 -10.80
N ALA A 43 1.33 10.16 -10.44
CA ALA A 43 2.29 9.64 -9.47
C ALA A 43 1.64 9.41 -8.09
N LEU A 44 0.84 10.37 -7.61
CA LEU A 44 0.15 10.23 -6.33
C LEU A 44 -0.86 9.08 -6.34
N LYS A 45 -1.64 8.96 -7.42
CA LYS A 45 -2.59 7.86 -7.59
C LYS A 45 -1.90 6.49 -7.53
N ASP A 46 -0.79 6.35 -8.24
CA ASP A 46 -0.07 5.08 -8.31
C ASP A 46 0.66 4.76 -6.99
N ALA A 47 1.24 5.78 -6.35
CA ALA A 47 1.85 5.64 -5.02
C ALA A 47 0.83 5.20 -3.97
N GLN A 48 -0.35 5.83 -3.95
CA GLN A 48 -1.43 5.48 -3.02
C GLN A 48 -1.87 4.03 -3.23
N ARG A 49 -2.09 3.63 -4.49
CA ARG A 49 -2.43 2.25 -4.83
C ARG A 49 -1.36 1.27 -4.39
N THR A 50 -0.09 1.58 -4.61
CA THR A 50 1.04 0.72 -4.23
C THR A 50 1.10 0.52 -2.71
N ILE A 51 0.87 1.60 -1.94
CA ILE A 51 0.82 1.53 -0.47
C ILE A 51 -0.38 0.67 -0.02
N GLU A 52 -1.55 0.90 -0.61
CA GLU A 52 -2.75 0.12 -0.32
C GLU A 52 -2.56 -1.36 -0.62
N ASP A 53 -2.05 -1.70 -1.80
CA ASP A 53 -1.86 -3.09 -2.22
C ASP A 53 -0.82 -3.81 -1.33
N ALA A 54 0.15 -3.08 -0.75
CA ALA A 54 1.12 -3.63 0.20
C ALA A 54 0.57 -3.81 1.62
N GLN A 55 -0.45 -3.03 2.01
CA GLN A 55 -0.94 -2.97 3.40
C GLN A 55 -2.31 -3.62 3.60
N ILE A 56 -3.12 -3.72 2.54
CA ILE A 56 -4.51 -4.17 2.62
C ILE A 56 -4.61 -5.60 2.10
N ILE A 57 -5.02 -6.51 2.99
CA ILE A 57 -5.43 -7.86 2.62
C ILE A 57 -6.90 -7.80 2.19
N ARG A 58 -7.15 -7.90 0.88
CA ARG A 58 -8.52 -8.00 0.33
C ARG A 58 -8.99 -9.46 0.39
N LEU A 59 -10.00 -9.72 1.21
CA LEU A 59 -10.61 -11.04 1.37
C LEU A 59 -11.91 -11.14 0.56
N SER A 60 -12.17 -12.31 -0.03
CA SER A 60 -13.49 -12.64 -0.57
C SER A 60 -14.54 -12.63 0.54
N VAL A 61 -15.84 -12.58 0.21
CA VAL A 61 -16.90 -12.62 1.23
C VAL A 61 -16.80 -13.91 2.07
N ASP A 62 -16.50 -15.03 1.44
CA ASP A 62 -16.34 -16.32 2.14
C ASP A 62 -15.12 -16.30 3.07
N ASP A 63 -14.00 -15.73 2.63
CA ASP A 63 -12.81 -15.57 3.46
C ASP A 63 -13.03 -14.59 4.62
N GLN A 64 -13.83 -13.54 4.42
CA GLN A 64 -14.22 -12.61 5.48
C GLN A 64 -15.01 -13.32 6.58
N HIS A 65 -16.01 -14.14 6.20
CA HIS A 65 -16.78 -14.94 7.18
C HIS A 65 -15.87 -15.91 7.93
N ARG A 66 -14.97 -16.60 7.21
CA ARG A 66 -14.03 -17.53 7.82
C ARG A 66 -13.07 -16.81 8.78
N PHE A 67 -12.53 -15.67 8.37
CA PHE A 67 -11.62 -14.85 9.17
C PHE A 67 -12.31 -14.32 10.44
N ALA A 68 -13.52 -13.76 10.30
CA ALA A 68 -14.32 -13.29 11.43
C ALA A 68 -14.66 -14.44 12.39
N GLY A 69 -15.05 -15.60 11.86
CA GLY A 69 -15.29 -16.81 12.66
C GLY A 69 -14.07 -17.22 13.48
N LEU A 70 -12.87 -17.22 12.87
CA LEU A 70 -11.61 -17.53 13.56
C LEU A 70 -11.21 -16.49 14.61
N LEU A 71 -11.64 -15.23 14.48
CA LEU A 71 -11.43 -14.21 15.51
C LEU A 71 -12.39 -14.37 16.70
N LEU A 72 -13.64 -14.75 16.43
CA LEU A 72 -14.69 -14.90 17.44
C LEU A 72 -14.56 -16.22 18.21
N ASP A 73 -14.22 -17.31 17.52
CA ASP A 73 -13.98 -18.63 18.11
C ASP A 73 -12.60 -19.14 17.67
N PRO A 74 -11.51 -18.68 18.33
CA PRO A 74 -10.17 -19.05 17.94
C PRO A 74 -9.89 -20.52 18.27
N PRO A 75 -9.45 -21.34 17.28
CA PRO A 75 -9.16 -22.74 17.52
C PRO A 75 -7.92 -22.92 18.40
N ALA A 76 -7.85 -24.06 19.09
CA ALA A 76 -6.68 -24.41 19.89
C ALA A 76 -5.41 -24.48 19.02
N LEU A 77 -4.28 -24.00 19.57
CA LEU A 77 -2.99 -24.00 18.88
C LEU A 77 -2.59 -25.42 18.43
N ALA A 78 -2.22 -25.53 17.15
CA ALA A 78 -1.69 -26.77 16.60
C ALA A 78 -0.41 -27.20 17.34
N PRO A 79 -0.13 -28.52 17.47
CA PRO A 79 1.07 -29.01 18.14
C PRO A 79 2.39 -28.42 17.60
N ALA A 80 2.46 -28.14 16.29
CA ALA A 80 3.61 -27.47 15.67
C ALA A 80 3.81 -26.03 16.19
N MET A 81 2.72 -25.26 16.36
CA MET A 81 2.81 -23.89 16.91
C MET A 81 3.24 -23.89 18.37
N LYS A 82 2.74 -24.84 19.17
CA LYS A 82 3.18 -25.02 20.57
C LYS A 82 4.68 -25.30 20.65
N ARG A 83 5.20 -26.17 19.77
CA ARG A 83 6.64 -26.44 19.67
C ARG A 83 7.43 -25.19 19.25
N ALA A 84 6.95 -24.45 18.26
CA ALA A 84 7.60 -23.22 17.79
C ALA A 84 7.68 -22.15 18.89
N LEU A 85 6.63 -21.99 19.71
CA LEU A 85 6.61 -21.06 20.83
C LEU A 85 7.69 -21.44 21.87
N LYS A 86 7.77 -22.73 22.25
CA LYS A 86 8.80 -23.25 23.15
C LYS A 86 10.22 -23.06 22.60
N SER A 87 10.41 -23.28 21.29
CA SER A 87 11.70 -23.04 20.63
C SER A 87 12.10 -21.57 20.67
N ARG A 88 11.15 -20.65 20.42
CA ARG A 88 11.38 -19.21 20.51
C ARG A 88 11.75 -18.78 21.93
N GLU A 89 11.06 -19.27 22.95
CA GLU A 89 11.37 -18.97 24.35
C GLU A 89 12.80 -19.37 24.70
N ARG A 90 13.24 -20.56 24.27
CA ARG A 90 14.62 -21.02 24.46
C ARG A 90 15.62 -20.08 23.78
N LEU A 91 15.38 -19.74 22.50
CA LEU A 91 16.27 -18.86 21.74
C LEU A 91 16.38 -17.44 22.32
N ILE A 92 15.30 -16.91 22.89
CA ILE A 92 15.30 -15.59 23.54
C ILE A 92 15.98 -15.65 24.92
N ALA A 93 15.81 -16.74 25.66
CA ALA A 93 16.46 -16.92 26.96
C ALA A 93 17.98 -17.14 26.83
N ASP A 94 18.42 -17.88 25.82
CA ASP A 94 19.84 -18.16 25.55
C ASP A 94 20.59 -16.93 24.98
N ALA A 95 19.86 -15.92 24.48
CA ALA A 95 20.41 -14.68 23.91
C ALA A 95 20.62 -13.56 24.93
N LYS A 96 20.35 -13.81 26.22
CA LYS A 96 20.48 -12.87 27.32
C LYS A 96 21.60 -13.31 28.27
#